data_AF-W1XC90-F1
#
_entry.id   AF-W1XC90-F1
#
_cell.length_a   1.000
_cell.length_b   1.000
_cell.length_c   1.000
_cell.angle_alpha   90.00
_cell.angle_beta   90.00
_cell.angle_gamma   90.00
#
_symmetry.space_group_name_H-M   'P 1'
#
loop_
_entity.id
_entity.type
_entity.pdbx_description
1 polymer ?
#
loop_
_entity_poly.entity_id
_entity_poly.type
_entity_poly.pdbx_seq_one_letter_code
_entity_poly.pdbx_strand_id
1 'polypeptide(L)' 'DDVELQKANVLFIGPTGSGKTLLAQTLAKMLEVPFAIADATSLTEAGYVGEDVENILLKIIQAADYDI' A
#
# COMPACT_ATOMS: atom_id res chain seq x y z
N ASP A 1 -25.08 18.41 6.14
CA ASP A 1 -24.34 17.41 6.92
C ASP A 1 -23.27 16.79 6.05
N ASP A 2 -22.18 17.54 5.82
CA ASP A 2 -21.00 17.00 5.16
C ASP A 2 -20.25 16.14 6.19
N VAL A 3 -20.18 14.84 5.93
CA VAL A 3 -19.34 13.94 6.72
C VAL A 3 -17.89 14.27 6.35
N GLU A 4 -17.16 14.92 7.27
CA GLU A 4 -15.72 15.09 7.15
C GLU A 4 -15.05 13.71 7.19
N LEU A 5 -14.78 13.13 6.02
CA LEU A 5 -13.98 11.92 5.88
C LEU A 5 -12.51 12.27 6.12
N GLN A 6 -12.01 11.96 7.31
CA GLN A 6 -10.59 12.03 7.61
C GLN A 6 -9.86 10.83 7.00
N LYS A 7 -8.60 11.04 6.56
CA LYS A 7 -7.73 9.95 6.10
C LYS A 7 -7.55 8.92 7.24
N ALA A 8 -8.07 7.72 7.02
CA ALA A 8 -7.97 6.62 7.97
C ALA A 8 -6.89 5.62 7.53
N ASN A 9 -5.64 5.89 7.90
CA ASN A 9 -4.55 4.94 7.72
C ASN A 9 -4.63 3.85 8.81
N VAL A 10 -4.29 2.61 8.47
CA VAL A 10 -4.41 1.45 9.37
C VAL A 10 -3.04 0.80 9.58
N LEU A 11 -2.76 0.40 10.82
CA LEU A 11 -1.59 -0.39 11.20
C LEU A 11 -2.02 -1.82 11.60
N PHE A 12 -1.51 -2.83 10.89
CA PHE A 12 -1.74 -4.23 11.24
C PHE A 12 -0.66 -4.76 12.20
N ILE A 13 -1.05 -5.21 13.38
CA ILE A 13 -0.14 -5.81 14.38
C ILE A 13 -0.50 -7.29 14.57
N GLY A 14 0.49 -8.17 14.51
CA GLY A 14 0.31 -9.61 14.76
C GLY A 14 1.54 -10.44 14.38
N PRO A 15 1.63 -11.71 14.81
CA PRO A 15 2.79 -12.57 14.58
C PRO A 15 2.98 -12.92 13.10
N THR A 16 4.17 -13.39 12.71
CA THR A 16 4.42 -13.90 11.36
C THR A 16 3.44 -15.02 11.01
N GLY A 17 2.97 -15.05 9.75
CA GLY A 17 2.00 -16.06 9.31
C GLY A 17 0.55 -15.82 9.72
N SER A 18 0.23 -14.75 10.45
CA SER A 18 -1.16 -14.42 10.85
C SER A 18 -2.07 -13.90 9.72
N GLY A 19 -1.60 -13.94 8.47
CA GLY A 19 -2.40 -13.53 7.31
C GLY A 19 -2.51 -12.03 7.02
N LYS A 20 -1.69 -11.16 7.64
CA LYS A 20 -1.74 -9.70 7.42
C LYS A 20 -1.69 -9.31 5.93
N THR A 21 -0.74 -9.87 5.18
CA THR A 21 -0.60 -9.64 3.73
C THR A 21 -1.80 -10.17 2.96
N LEU A 22 -2.30 -11.36 3.33
CA LEU A 22 -3.49 -11.95 2.69
C LEU A 22 -4.73 -11.10 2.92
N LEU A 23 -4.92 -10.56 4.13
CA LEU A 23 -6.05 -9.67 4.44
C LEU A 23 -6.05 -8.42 3.55
N ALA A 24 -4.91 -7.74 3.43
CA ALA A 24 -4.80 -6.56 2.57
C ALA A 24 -5.06 -6.88 1.09
N GLN A 25 -4.48 -7.98 0.58
CA GLN A 25 -4.71 -8.44 -0.79
C GLN A 25 -6.16 -8.82 -1.05
N THR A 26 -6.81 -9.51 -0.12
CA THR A 26 -8.22 -9.90 -0.24
C THR A 26 -9.13 -8.69 -0.22
N LEU A 27 -8.88 -7.71 0.67
CA LEU A 27 -9.67 -6.47 0.71
C LEU A 27 -9.58 -5.71 -0.62
N ALA A 28 -8.37 -5.55 -1.17
CA ALA A 28 -8.20 -4.88 -2.46
C ALA A 28 -8.94 -5.61 -3.60
N LYS A 29 -8.86 -6.94 -3.64
CA LYS A 29 -9.61 -7.75 -4.63
C LYS A 29 -11.11 -7.64 -4.48
N MET A 30 -11.63 -7.62 -3.25
CA MET A 30 -13.07 -7.50 -2.99
C MET A 30 -13.61 -6.11 -3.35
N LEU A 31 -12.79 -5.07 -3.23
CA LEU A 31 -13.15 -3.69 -3.55
C LEU A 31 -12.83 -3.30 -5.00
N GLU A 32 -12.16 -4.18 -5.76
CA GLU A 32 -11.73 -3.95 -7.15
C GLU A 32 -10.89 -2.66 -7.32
N VAL A 33 -10.01 -2.38 -6.35
CA VAL A 33 -9.14 -1.19 -6.37
C VAL A 33 -7.67 -1.54 -6.66
N PRO A 34 -6.89 -0.62 -7.28
CA PRO A 34 -5.45 -0.79 -7.47
C PRO A 34 -4.72 -1.03 -6.14
N PHE A 35 -3.73 -1.92 -6.16
CA PHE A 35 -3.02 -2.35 -4.95
C PHE A 35 -1.54 -2.58 -5.21
N ALA A 36 -0.70 -2.06 -4.32
CA ALA A 36 0.74 -2.29 -4.32
C ALA A 36 1.22 -2.78 -2.94
N ILE A 37 2.28 -3.58 -2.96
CA ILE A 37 2.99 -4.04 -1.76
C ILE A 37 4.39 -3.45 -1.80
N ALA A 38 4.83 -2.91 -0.67
CA ALA A 38 6.17 -2.37 -0.48
C ALA A 38 6.76 -2.87 0.85
N ASP A 39 8.08 -3.00 0.91
CA ASP A 39 8.80 -3.38 2.13
C ASP A 39 9.49 -2.15 2.75
N ALA A 40 9.06 -1.77 3.94
CA ALA A 40 9.62 -0.63 4.65
C ALA A 40 11.11 -0.80 5.01
N THR A 41 11.62 -2.03 5.14
CA THR A 41 13.05 -2.26 5.40
C THR A 41 13.94 -1.90 4.21
N SER A 42 13.38 -1.87 3.00
CA SER A 42 14.06 -1.44 1.77
C SER A 42 14.04 0.07 1.56
N LEU A 43 13.24 0.81 2.35
CA LEU A 43 13.18 2.27 2.35
C LEU A 43 14.30 2.81 3.25
N THR A 44 15.38 3.34 2.66
CA THR A 44 16.46 3.98 3.42
C THR A 44 16.50 5.47 3.12
N GLU A 45 16.82 6.27 4.14
CA GLU A 45 16.84 7.75 4.10
C GLU A 45 17.88 8.31 3.10
N ALA A 46 18.92 7.52 2.77
CA ALA A 46 19.93 7.88 1.79
C ALA A 46 19.55 7.28 0.43
N GLY A 47 18.66 7.97 -0.29
CA GLY A 47 18.04 7.60 -1.58
C GLY A 47 19.01 7.28 -2.74
N TYR A 48 19.81 6.22 -2.61
CA TYR A 48 20.67 5.73 -3.69
C TYR A 48 20.77 4.20 -3.75
N VAL A 49 20.34 3.48 -2.71
CA VAL A 49 20.30 2.01 -2.71
C VAL A 49 19.01 1.55 -2.03
N GLY A 50 17.95 1.34 -2.82
CA GLY A 50 16.65 0.89 -2.29
C GLY A 50 15.46 1.17 -3.22
N GLU A 51 14.30 0.70 -2.79
CA GLU A 51 13.00 1.07 -3.37
C GLU A 51 12.66 2.50 -2.92
N ASP A 52 12.39 3.42 -3.84
CA ASP A 52 11.96 4.79 -3.52
C ASP A 52 10.43 4.84 -3.27
N VAL A 53 9.97 5.79 -2.46
CA VAL A 53 8.54 6.09 -2.27
C VAL A 53 7.87 6.37 -3.62
N GLU A 54 8.57 7.02 -4.55
CA GLU A 54 8.07 7.26 -5.91
C GLU A 54 7.80 5.95 -6.68
N ASN A 55 8.61 4.91 -6.45
CA ASN A 55 8.39 3.60 -7.07
C ASN A 55 7.14 2.90 -6.52
N ILE A 56 6.80 3.10 -5.23
CA ILE A 56 5.56 2.58 -4.65
C ILE A 56 4.36 3.22 -5.34
N LEU A 57 4.40 4.55 -5.52
CA LEU A 57 3.35 5.27 -6.24
C LEU A 57 3.25 4.82 -7.69
N LEU A 58 4.38 4.67 -8.39
CA LEU A 58 4.42 4.18 -9.76
C LEU A 58 3.78 2.79 -9.89
N LYS A 59 4.03 1.88 -8.94
CA LYS A 59 3.39 0.56 -8.91
C LYS A 59 1.87 0.64 -8.75
N ILE A 60 1.37 1.54 -7.91
CA ILE A 60 -0.08 1.75 -7.75
C ILE A 60 -0.69 2.29 -9.04
N ILE A 61 -0.06 3.28 -9.67
CA ILE A 61 -0.53 3.87 -10.94
C ILE A 61 -0.52 2.83 -12.06
N GLN A 62 0.53 2.01 -12.14
CA GLN A 62 0.59 0.89 -13.08
C GLN A 62 -0.52 -0.14 -12.83
N ALA A 63 -0.81 -0.46 -11.57
CA ALA A 63 -1.91 -1.34 -11.19
C ALA A 63 -3.29 -0.71 -11.46
N ALA A 64 -3.35 0.62 -11.64
CA ALA A 64 -4.52 1.37 -12.03
C ALA A 64 -4.61 1.58 -13.56
N ASP A 65 -3.78 0.90 -14.36
CA ASP A 65 -3.69 1.10 -15.82
C ASP A 65 -3.48 2.58 -16.22
N TYR A 66 -2.77 3.34 -15.38
CA TYR A 66 -2.54 4.78 -15.53
C TYR A 66 -3.82 5.64 -15.52
N ASP A 67 -4.91 5.14 -14.93
CA ASP A 67 -6.13 5.92 -14.64
C ASP A 67 -5.88 6.82 -13.41
N ILE A 68 -5.95 8.15 -13.61
CA ILE A 68 -5.61 9.19 -12.62
C ILE A 68 -6.84 10.04 -12.30
#